data_AF-A0A087SIA0-F1
#
_entry.id   AF-A0A087SIA0-F1
#
_cell.length_a   1.000
_cell.length_b   1.000
_cell.length_c   1.000
_cell.angle_alpha   90.00
_cell.angle_beta   90.00
_cell.angle_gamma   90.00
#
_symmetry.space_group_name_H-M   'P 1'
#
loop_
_entity.id
_entity.type
_entity.pdbx_description
1 polymer ?
#
loop_
_entity_poly.entity_id
_entity_poly.type
_entity_poly.pdbx_seq_one_letter_code
_entity_poly.pdbx_strand_id
1 'polypeptide(L)'
;MAKPLDLGLEERLLKARIQYVAQLKEALLDSDSLLHNTLEVYTSIIDEIAEEVVHEVAALVAQGLEDVRIPRNICVEKEAASTVPPGRVSVDVFGVPASSLPIDPVSCPNCARRVAASRFAPHLDKCMGRGRIGAGR
;
A
#
# COMPACT_ATOMS: atom_id res chain seq x y z
N MET A 1 12.75 -39.74 -30.84
CA MET A 1 12.10 -39.81 -32.17
C MET A 1 11.15 -38.62 -32.29
N ALA A 2 11.38 -37.71 -33.23
CA ALA A 2 10.53 -36.53 -33.41
C ALA A 2 9.20 -36.94 -34.05
N LYS A 3 8.08 -36.41 -33.54
CA LYS A 3 6.75 -36.61 -34.13
C LYS A 3 6.76 -35.99 -35.54
N PRO A 4 6.30 -36.69 -36.59
CA PRO A 4 6.24 -36.11 -37.92
C PRO A 4 5.31 -34.90 -37.89
N LEU A 5 5.79 -33.78 -38.44
CA LEU A 5 5.02 -32.54 -38.56
C LEU A 5 3.90 -32.78 -39.58
N ASP A 6 2.65 -32.70 -39.12
CA ASP A 6 1.48 -32.72 -40.00
C ASP A 6 1.30 -31.34 -40.63
N LEU A 7 2.06 -31.12 -41.71
CA LEU A 7 2.05 -29.87 -42.49
C LEU A 7 0.64 -29.45 -42.92
N GLY A 8 -0.26 -30.40 -43.15
CA GLY A 8 -1.65 -30.11 -43.54
C GLY A 8 -2.52 -29.63 -42.37
N LEU A 9 -2.24 -30.07 -41.14
CA LEU A 9 -2.85 -29.50 -39.95
C LEU A 9 -2.32 -28.07 -39.69
N GLU A 10 -1.01 -27.89 -39.79
CA GLU A 10 -0.36 -26.59 -39.56
C GLU A 10 -0.84 -25.52 -40.55
N GLU A 11 -0.98 -25.87 -41.84
CA GLU A 11 -1.49 -24.96 -42.86
C GLU A 11 -2.93 -24.51 -42.57
N ARG A 12 -3.80 -25.44 -42.14
CA ARG A 12 -5.19 -25.11 -41.77
C ARG A 12 -5.26 -24.20 -40.55
N LEU A 13 -4.44 -24.47 -39.53
CA LEU A 13 -4.35 -23.62 -38.34
C LEU A 13 -3.86 -22.22 -38.68
N LEU A 14 -2.84 -22.12 -39.55
CA LEU A 14 -2.32 -20.84 -40.00
C LEU A 14 -3.39 -20.04 -40.75
N LYS A 15 -4.10 -20.66 -41.69
CA LYS A 15 -5.21 -20.03 -42.44
C LYS A 15 -6.31 -19.53 -41.50
N ALA A 16 -6.71 -20.33 -40.52
CA ALA A 16 -7.71 -19.94 -39.53
C ALA A 16 -7.26 -18.74 -38.68
N ARG A 17 -5.99 -18.72 -38.23
CA ARG A 17 -5.42 -17.59 -37.49
C ARG A 17 -5.36 -16.31 -38.33
N ILE A 18 -4.95 -16.41 -39.59
CA ILE A 18 -4.91 -15.26 -40.51
C ILE A 18 -6.32 -14.69 -40.70
N GLN A 19 -7.31 -15.55 -40.91
CA GLN A 19 -8.71 -15.12 -41.02
C GLN A 19 -9.20 -14.42 -39.75
N TYR A 20 -8.90 -14.98 -38.58
CA TYR A 20 -9.28 -14.37 -37.31
C TYR A 20 -8.64 -12.98 -37.13
N VAL A 21 -7.35 -12.84 -37.43
CA VAL A 21 -6.65 -11.55 -37.35
C VAL A 21 -7.25 -10.54 -38.33
N ALA A 22 -7.63 -10.97 -39.54
CA ALA A 22 -8.29 -10.10 -40.51
C ALA A 22 -9.66 -9.60 -40.00
N GLN A 23 -10.48 -10.50 -39.44
CA GLN A 23 -11.77 -10.15 -38.84
C GLN A 23 -11.61 -9.19 -37.66
N LEU A 24 -10.63 -9.45 -36.79
CA LEU A 24 -10.33 -8.58 -35.66
C LEU A 24 -9.90 -7.18 -36.13
N LYS A 25 -9.07 -7.11 -37.18
CA LYS A 25 -8.65 -5.84 -37.78
C LYS A 25 -9.83 -5.06 -38.36
N GLU A 26 -10.72 -5.74 -39.08
CA GLU A 26 -11.93 -5.10 -39.61
C GLU A 26 -12.80 -4.54 -38.50
N ALA A 27 -13.06 -5.33 -37.44
CA ALA A 27 -13.78 -4.86 -36.26
C ALA A 27 -13.07 -3.66 -35.59
N LEU A 28 -11.73 -3.66 -35.48
CA LEU A 28 -11.00 -2.53 -34.90
C LEU A 28 -11.10 -1.24 -35.72
N LEU A 29 -11.24 -1.34 -37.03
CA LEU A 29 -11.31 -0.18 -37.94
C LEU A 29 -12.74 0.33 -38.14
N ASP A 30 -13.74 -0.50 -37.86
CA ASP A 30 -15.14 -0.13 -37.91
C ASP A 30 -15.55 0.64 -36.65
N SER A 31 -15.81 1.94 -36.80
CA SER A 31 -16.19 2.85 -35.72
C SER A 31 -17.55 2.50 -35.09
N ASP A 32 -18.42 1.80 -35.82
CA ASP A 32 -19.73 1.37 -35.30
C ASP A 32 -19.65 0.00 -34.61
N SER A 33 -18.48 -0.65 -34.64
CA SER A 33 -18.31 -1.94 -34.01
C SER A 33 -18.27 -1.83 -32.49
N LEU A 34 -18.82 -2.83 -31.81
CA LEU A 34 -18.73 -2.94 -30.36
C LEU A 34 -17.28 -2.92 -29.88
N LEU A 35 -16.37 -3.56 -30.61
CA LEU A 35 -14.98 -3.73 -30.21
C LEU A 35 -14.22 -2.40 -30.24
N HIS A 36 -14.36 -1.63 -31.33
CA HIS A 36 -13.76 -0.30 -31.46
C HIS A 36 -14.21 0.61 -30.33
N ASN A 37 -15.53 0.74 -30.15
CA ASN A 37 -16.13 1.58 -29.12
C ASN A 37 -15.70 1.15 -27.70
N THR A 38 -15.62 -0.15 -27.45
CA THR A 38 -15.16 -0.68 -26.16
C THR A 38 -13.73 -0.24 -25.88
N LEU A 39 -12.82 -0.42 -26.84
CA LEU A 39 -11.41 -0.04 -26.67
C LEU A 39 -11.24 1.47 -26.52
N GLU A 40 -11.99 2.26 -27.28
CA GLU A 40 -11.98 3.73 -27.17
C GLU A 40 -12.36 4.17 -25.75
N VAL A 41 -13.45 3.63 -25.20
CA VAL A 41 -13.89 3.93 -23.83
C VAL A 41 -12.85 3.50 -22.80
N TYR A 42 -12.29 2.29 -22.90
CA TYR A 42 -11.24 1.85 -21.99
C TYR A 42 -10.00 2.74 -22.06
N THR A 43 -9.61 3.16 -23.26
CA THR A 43 -8.45 4.04 -23.45
C THR A 43 -8.70 5.41 -22.82
N SER A 44 -9.87 6.01 -23.05
CA SER A 44 -10.28 7.28 -22.41
C SER A 44 -10.21 7.21 -20.89
N ILE A 45 -10.79 6.16 -20.30
CA ILE A 45 -10.80 5.99 -18.84
C ILE A 45 -9.37 5.83 -18.29
N ILE A 46 -8.53 5.06 -18.98
CA ILE A 46 -7.13 4.86 -18.57
C ILE A 46 -6.37 6.18 -18.65
N ASP A 47 -6.55 6.95 -19.72
CA ASP A 47 -5.87 8.23 -19.91
C ASP A 47 -6.32 9.25 -18.85
N GLU A 48 -7.61 9.34 -18.55
CA GLU A 48 -8.15 10.20 -17.48
C GLU A 48 -7.55 9.85 -16.11
N ILE A 49 -7.50 8.57 -15.76
CA ILE A 49 -6.92 8.10 -14.49
C ILE A 49 -5.41 8.37 -14.45
N ALA A 50 -4.71 8.11 -15.56
CA ALA A 50 -3.27 8.35 -15.64
C ALA A 50 -2.95 9.84 -15.48
N GLU A 51 -3.73 10.71 -16.11
CA GLU A 51 -3.58 12.16 -15.99
C GLU A 51 -3.83 12.65 -14.56
N GLU A 52 -4.87 12.15 -13.89
CA GLU A 52 -5.16 12.48 -12.49
C GLU A 52 -3.99 12.11 -11.56
N VAL A 53 -3.51 10.87 -11.67
CA VAL A 53 -2.39 10.37 -10.84
C VAL A 53 -1.12 11.16 -11.09
N VAL A 54 -0.81 11.47 -12.36
CA VAL A 54 0.40 12.24 -12.71
C VAL A 54 0.32 13.66 -12.15
N HIS A 55 -0.82 14.34 -12.26
CA HIS A 55 -1.00 15.68 -11.71
C HIS A 55 -0.90 15.70 -10.19
N GLU A 56 -1.52 14.73 -9.50
CA GLU A 56 -1.45 14.62 -8.05
C GLU A 56 0.00 14.40 -7.57
N VAL A 57 0.71 13.45 -8.18
CA VAL A 57 2.10 13.17 -7.84
C VAL A 57 3.00 14.37 -8.15
N ALA A 58 2.82 15.03 -9.29
CA ALA A 58 3.59 16.22 -9.65
C ALA A 58 3.38 17.37 -8.65
N ALA A 59 2.14 17.57 -8.20
CA ALA A 59 1.83 18.58 -7.18
C ALA A 59 2.49 18.25 -5.83
N LEU A 60 2.49 16.98 -5.42
CA LEU A 60 3.17 16.53 -4.19
C LEU A 60 4.69 16.72 -4.28
N VAL A 61 5.31 16.35 -5.40
CA VAL A 61 6.74 16.56 -5.63
C VAL A 61 7.08 18.05 -5.62
N ALA A 62 6.27 18.90 -6.26
CA ALA A 62 6.47 20.36 -6.24
C ALA A 62 6.38 20.96 -4.83
N GLN A 63 5.66 20.32 -3.91
CA GLN A 63 5.57 20.70 -2.50
C GLN A 63 6.71 20.10 -1.63
N GLY A 64 7.61 19.31 -2.23
CA GLY A 64 8.69 18.62 -1.51
C GLY A 64 8.21 17.41 -0.69
N LEU A 65 7.04 16.86 -1.04
CA LEU A 65 6.38 15.75 -0.34
C LEU A 65 6.57 14.41 -1.07
N GLU A 66 7.78 14.18 -1.59
CA GLU A 66 8.12 13.03 -2.44
C GLU A 66 7.96 11.67 -1.73
N ASP A 67 8.07 11.66 -0.40
CA ASP A 67 8.00 10.46 0.45
C ASP A 67 6.58 10.22 1.04
N VAL A 68 5.57 10.97 0.57
CA VAL A 68 4.18 10.69 0.90
C VAL A 68 3.79 9.40 0.20
N ARG A 69 3.91 8.29 0.93
CA ARG A 69 3.14 7.06 0.63
C ARG A 69 1.69 7.52 0.46
N ILE A 70 1.20 7.49 -0.78
CA ILE A 70 -0.18 7.83 -1.14
C ILE A 70 -1.08 7.27 -0.03
N PRO A 71 -1.65 8.10 0.86
CA PRO A 71 -2.54 7.61 1.87
C PRO A 71 -3.85 7.36 1.15
N ARG A 72 -3.93 6.22 0.45
CA ARG A 72 -5.23 5.62 0.19
C ARG A 72 -5.87 5.50 1.56
N ASN A 73 -7.01 6.16 1.72
CA ASN A 73 -7.84 6.24 2.92
C ASN A 73 -8.03 4.89 3.62
N ILE A 74 -7.00 4.44 4.31
CA ILE A 74 -6.99 3.25 5.13
C ILE A 74 -6.37 3.76 6.42
N CYS A 75 -7.24 3.89 7.42
CA CYS A 75 -6.85 3.67 8.79
C CYS A 75 -6.05 2.36 8.81
N VAL A 76 -4.72 2.45 8.76
CA VAL A 76 -3.85 1.29 8.95
C VAL A 76 -3.90 0.99 10.43
N GLU A 77 -4.98 0.31 10.85
CA GLU A 77 -4.90 -0.53 12.02
C GLU A 77 -3.89 -1.63 11.70
N LYS A 78 -2.79 -1.63 12.46
CA LYS A 78 -1.87 -2.75 12.71
C LYS A 78 -1.46 -3.55 11.47
N GLU A 79 -0.28 -3.25 10.94
CA GLU A 79 0.81 -4.23 10.98
C GLU A 79 2.14 -3.51 11.17
N ALA A 80 2.66 -3.60 12.40
CA ALA A 80 4.07 -3.48 12.66
C ALA A 80 4.78 -4.71 12.08
N ALA A 81 4.77 -4.86 10.77
CA ALA A 81 5.65 -5.76 10.04
C ALA A 81 6.61 -4.87 9.26
N SER A 82 7.62 -4.41 9.99
CA SER A 82 8.83 -3.84 9.45
C SER A 82 9.32 -4.77 8.33
N THR A 83 9.24 -4.35 7.07
CA THR A 83 9.81 -5.02 5.89
C THR A 83 11.34 -4.95 5.88
N VAL A 84 11.94 -5.02 7.07
CA VAL A 84 13.38 -4.94 7.25
C VAL A 84 13.92 -6.37 7.13
N PRO A 85 14.79 -6.66 6.15
CA PRO A 85 15.42 -7.96 6.01
C PRO A 85 16.17 -8.33 7.32
N PRO A 86 16.26 -9.63 7.66
CA PRO A 86 16.91 -10.07 8.90
C PRO A 86 18.35 -9.55 8.93
N GLY A 87 18.66 -8.68 9.89
CA GLY A 87 19.99 -8.09 10.08
C GLY A 87 20.07 -6.56 10.10
N ARG A 88 18.97 -5.84 9.85
CA ARG A 88 18.91 -4.37 10.02
C ARG A 88 18.04 -4.02 11.24
N VAL A 89 18.54 -3.11 12.09
CA VAL A 89 17.79 -2.57 13.23
C VAL A 89 16.64 -1.74 12.64
N SER A 90 15.40 -2.01 13.05
CA SER A 90 14.27 -1.17 12.66
C SER A 90 14.51 0.24 13.19
N VAL A 91 14.48 1.23 12.32
CA VAL A 91 14.63 2.65 12.66
C VAL A 91 13.29 3.35 12.48
N ASP A 92 13.03 4.38 13.28
CA ASP A 92 11.87 5.25 13.12
C ASP A 92 12.04 6.24 11.94
N VAL A 93 11.05 7.11 11.74
CA VAL A 93 11.05 8.12 10.66
C VAL A 93 12.23 9.10 10.77
N PHE A 94 12.84 9.23 11.95
CA PHE A 94 14.01 10.07 12.18
C PHE A 94 15.33 9.30 12.10
N GLY A 95 15.30 8.03 11.68
CA GLY A 95 16.47 7.18 11.63
C GLY A 95 16.97 6.72 13.01
N VAL A 96 16.19 6.94 14.08
CA VAL A 96 16.55 6.49 15.42
C VAL A 96 16.23 5.00 15.50
N PRO A 97 17.19 4.14 15.87
CA PRO A 97 16.92 2.72 16.06
C PRO A 97 15.82 2.57 17.11
N ALA A 98 14.81 1.74 16.82
CA ALA A 98 13.73 1.42 17.73
C ALA A 98 14.33 0.87 19.02
N SER A 99 14.48 1.76 20.00
CA SER A 99 14.99 1.40 21.31
C SER A 99 13.99 0.45 21.97
N SER A 100 14.51 -0.51 22.73
CA SER A 100 13.69 -1.43 23.51
C SER A 100 12.97 -0.65 24.62
N LEU A 101 11.76 -0.17 24.31
CA LEU A 101 10.85 0.58 25.16
C LEU A 101 11.38 1.95 25.66
N PRO A 102 10.52 2.99 25.76
CA PRO A 102 10.89 4.23 26.41
C PRO A 102 11.15 3.96 27.90
N ILE A 103 12.41 4.07 28.33
CA ILE A 103 12.84 3.92 29.73
C ILE A 103 12.66 5.23 30.51
N ASP A 104 12.49 6.36 29.79
CA ASP A 104 12.51 7.67 30.40
C ASP A 104 11.41 7.84 31.48
N PRO A 105 11.78 8.29 32.69
CA PRO A 105 10.83 8.47 33.76
C PRO A 105 9.98 9.73 33.53
N VAL A 106 8.67 9.53 33.44
CA VAL A 106 7.67 10.60 33.30
C VAL A 106 7.14 10.98 34.68
N SER A 107 6.85 12.26 34.89
CA SER A 107 6.22 12.74 36.14
C SER A 107 4.71 12.52 36.08
N CYS A 108 4.13 11.85 37.08
CA CYS A 108 2.68 11.72 37.18
C CYS A 108 2.04 13.06 37.56
N PRO A 109 1.10 13.60 36.76
CA PRO A 109 0.47 14.89 37.08
C PRO A 109 -0.42 14.83 38.33
N ASN A 110 -0.87 13.63 38.74
CA ASN A 110 -1.77 13.47 39.89
C ASN A 110 -1.03 13.34 41.24
N CYS A 111 0.16 12.75 41.26
CA CYS A 111 0.92 12.54 42.51
C CYS A 111 2.37 13.07 42.48
N ALA A 112 2.77 13.74 41.40
CA ALA A 112 4.12 14.25 41.13
C ALA A 112 5.26 13.22 41.22
N ARG A 113 4.94 11.93 41.34
CA ARG A 113 5.93 10.85 41.40
C ARG A 113 6.49 10.57 40.02
N ARG A 114 7.82 10.44 39.91
CA ARG A 114 8.48 9.94 38.69
C ARG A 114 8.22 8.45 38.51
N VAL A 115 7.74 8.05 37.34
CA VAL A 115 7.37 6.68 36.98
C VAL A 115 7.94 6.38 35.60
N ALA A 116 8.57 5.21 35.41
CA ALA A 116 9.00 4.77 34.08
C ALA A 116 7.81 4.77 33.10
N ALA A 117 8.01 5.31 31.90
CA ALA A 117 6.93 5.41 30.89
C ALA A 117 6.24 4.07 30.64
N SER A 118 7.00 2.98 30.58
CA SER A 118 6.49 1.60 30.42
C SER A 118 5.55 1.12 31.53
N ARG A 119 5.56 1.75 32.71
CA ARG A 119 4.74 1.39 33.88
C ARG A 119 3.72 2.46 34.23
N PHE A 120 3.49 3.43 33.35
CA PHE A 120 2.57 4.52 33.63
C PHE A 120 1.11 4.07 33.72
N ALA A 121 0.67 3.17 32.83
CA ALA A 121 -0.68 2.59 32.87
C ALA A 121 -1.00 1.86 34.20
N PRO A 122 -0.21 0.86 34.66
CA PRO A 122 -0.46 0.21 35.95
C PRO A 122 -0.23 1.15 37.15
N HIS A 123 0.45 2.27 36.97
CA HIS A 123 0.51 3.33 37.97
C HIS A 123 -0.81 4.11 38.04
N LEU A 124 -1.39 4.51 36.90
CA LEU A 124 -2.68 5.21 36.85
C LEU A 124 -3.80 4.39 37.49
N ASP A 125 -3.86 3.07 37.25
CA ASP A 125 -4.84 2.18 37.88
C ASP A 125 -4.81 2.28 39.41
N LYS A 126 -3.61 2.44 40.00
CA LYS A 126 -3.43 2.57 41.45
C LYS A 126 -3.53 4.02 41.94
N CYS A 127 -3.08 4.98 41.14
CA CYS A 127 -3.04 6.40 41.48
C CYS A 127 -4.42 7.03 41.39
N MET A 128 -5.23 6.61 40.41
CA MET A 128 -6.60 7.04 40.19
C MET A 128 -7.62 6.08 40.83
N GLY A 129 -7.28 4.79 41.00
CA GLY A 129 -8.17 3.79 41.62
C GLY A 129 -8.21 3.77 43.15
N ARG A 130 -7.53 4.70 43.84
CA ARG A 130 -7.56 4.79 45.31
C ARG A 130 -8.76 5.61 45.82
N GLY A 131 -9.91 4.94 45.78
CA GLY A 131 -10.98 5.09 46.76
C GLY A 131 -10.84 4.11 47.94
N ARG A 132 -9.61 3.76 48.39
CA ARG A 132 -9.42 2.95 49.62
C ARG A 132 -8.20 3.42 50.43
N ILE A 133 -8.52 3.95 51.60
CA ILE A 133 -7.65 4.49 52.65
C ILE A 133 -6.84 3.35 53.27
N GLY A 134 -5.57 3.61 53.60
CA GLY A 134 -4.70 2.69 54.33
C GLY A 134 -3.31 3.27 54.58
N ALA A 135 -3.22 4.06 55.65
CA ALA A 135 -2.04 4.38 56.48
C ALA A 135 -0.72 4.87 55.83
N GLY A 136 -0.34 6.10 56.21
CA GLY A 136 0.99 6.32 56.79
C GLY A 136 2.00 7.12 55.97
N ARG A 137 2.12 8.40 56.36
CA ARG A 137 3.18 9.40 56.10
C ARG A 137 3.21 10.06 54.73
#